data_AF-A0A959PNY9-F1
#
_entry.id   AF-A0A959PNY9-F1
#
_cell.length_a   1.000
_cell.length_b   1.000
_cell.length_c   1.000
_cell.angle_alpha   90.00
_cell.angle_beta   90.00
_cell.angle_gamma   90.00
#
_symmetry.space_group_name_H-M   'P 1'
#
loop_
_entity.id
_entity.type
_entity.pdbx_description
1 polymer ?
#
loop_
_entity_poly.entity_id
_entity_poly.type
_entity_poly.pdbx_seq_one_letter_code
_entity_poly.pdbx_strand_id
1 'polypeptide(L)' 'MNKPANHTYPSKLLLERTHRNVTGDIHLDGSKSISNRALIIRALSGKEFTISGLGTARDVTTMQALLSSGEDVLDA' A
#
# COMPACT_ATOMS: atom_id res chain seq x y z
N MET A 1 -18.61 4.84 15.60
CA MET A 1 -17.27 4.52 15.04
C MET A 1 -17.04 5.44 13.85
N ASN A 2 -16.02 6.29 13.92
CA ASN A 2 -15.76 7.35 12.95
C ASN A 2 -15.28 6.75 11.61
N LYS A 3 -16.08 6.94 10.56
CA LYS A 3 -15.69 6.73 9.17
C LYS A 3 -14.51 7.66 8.87
N PRO A 4 -13.33 7.19 8.43
CA PRO A 4 -12.25 8.09 8.07
C PRO A 4 -12.68 8.95 6.88
N ALA A 5 -12.37 10.24 6.96
CA ALA A 5 -12.71 11.23 5.95
C ALA A 5 -12.26 10.77 4.55
N ASN A 6 -13.23 10.75 3.66
CA ASN A 6 -13.14 10.72 2.20
C ASN A 6 -12.02 11.66 1.70
N HIS A 7 -10.81 11.12 1.56
CA HIS A 7 -9.69 11.76 0.88
C HIS A 7 -9.98 11.77 -0.62
N THR A 8 -10.61 12.85 -1.10
CA THR A 8 -10.73 13.12 -2.53
C THR A 8 -9.36 13.52 -3.05
N TYR A 9 -8.67 12.61 -3.72
CA TYR A 9 -7.48 12.96 -4.49
C TYR A 9 -7.88 13.94 -5.61
N PRO A 10 -7.09 15.00 -5.87
CA PRO A 10 -7.36 15.86 -7.00
C PRO A 10 -7.36 15.02 -8.27
N SER A 11 -8.48 15.03 -8.99
CA SER A 11 -8.65 14.29 -10.26
C SER A 11 -7.81 14.87 -11.40
N LYS A 12 -7.20 16.04 -11.16
CA LYS A 12 -6.39 16.75 -12.14
C LYS A 12 -5.13 17.31 -11.47
N LEU A 13 -3.98 16.92 -12.03
CA LEU A 13 -2.69 17.49 -11.70
C LEU A 13 -2.28 18.44 -12.83
N LEU A 14 -2.02 19.70 -12.52
CA LEU A 14 -1.44 20.64 -13.47
C LEU A 14 0.08 20.58 -13.33
N LEU A 15 0.76 20.29 -14.43
CA LEU A 15 2.21 20.16 -14.48
C LEU A 15 2.76 21.26 -15.39
N GLU A 16 3.61 22.13 -14.85
CA GLU A 16 4.39 23.09 -15.63
C GLU A 16 5.86 22.67 -15.61
N ARG A 17 6.50 22.66 -16.79
CA ARG A 17 7.89 22.23 -16.93
C ARG A 17 8.82 23.43 -17.07
N THR A 18 9.51 23.80 -16.00
CA THR A 18 10.49 24.91 -15.99
C THR A 18 11.84 24.52 -16.61
N HIS A 19 12.25 23.25 -16.50
CA HIS A 19 13.54 22.75 -17.02
C HIS A 19 13.35 21.48 -17.86
N ARG A 20 14.19 21.30 -18.87
CA ARG A 20 14.06 20.17 -19.83
C ARG A 20 14.40 18.81 -19.19
N ASN A 21 15.32 18.79 -18.22
CA ASN A 21 15.79 17.59 -17.55
C ASN A 21 15.56 17.69 -16.03
N VAL A 22 15.22 16.57 -15.41
CA VAL A 22 15.13 16.41 -13.95
C VAL A 22 16.19 15.38 -13.54
N THR A 23 17.03 15.72 -12.58
CA THR A 23 18.10 14.86 -12.09
C THR A 23 18.03 14.82 -10.56
N GLY A 24 18.11 13.62 -10.01
CA GLY A 24 18.08 13.36 -8.58
C GLY A 24 17.89 11.88 -8.32
N ASP A 25 18.18 11.46 -7.08
CA ASP A 25 17.97 10.09 -6.63
C ASP A 25 16.60 9.98 -5.96
N ILE A 26 15.88 8.91 -6.28
CA ILE A 26 14.63 8.56 -5.62
C ILE A 26 14.73 7.15 -5.05
N HIS A 27 14.26 6.98 -3.82
CA HIS A 27 14.03 5.66 -3.28
C HIS A 27 12.65 5.20 -3.72
N LEU A 28 12.60 4.10 -4.47
CA LEU A 28 11.33 3.52 -4.89
C LEU A 28 10.73 2.74 -3.72
N ASP A 29 9.44 2.93 -3.53
CA ASP A 29 8.66 2.18 -2.56
C ASP A 29 8.54 0.69 -2.95
N GLY A 30 8.18 -0.15 -1.98
CA GLY A 30 7.92 -1.56 -2.18
C GLY A 30 6.81 -1.83 -3.21
N SER A 31 6.95 -2.91 -3.98
CA SER A 31 5.93 -3.26 -4.98
C SER A 31 4.61 -3.66 -4.32
N LYS A 32 3.51 -3.04 -4.75
CA LYS A 32 2.14 -3.34 -4.30
C LYS A 32 1.79 -4.83 -4.45
N SER A 33 2.02 -5.41 -5.63
CA SER A 33 1.64 -6.80 -5.90
C SER A 33 2.53 -7.80 -5.16
N ILE A 34 3.82 -7.49 -4.99
CA ILE A 34 4.75 -8.33 -4.21
C ILE A 34 4.39 -8.28 -2.73
N SER A 35 4.10 -7.09 -2.21
CA SER A 35 3.71 -6.88 -0.81
C SER A 35 2.45 -7.68 -0.47
N ASN A 36 1.39 -7.57 -1.27
CA ASN A 36 0.17 -8.34 -1.05
C ASN A 36 0.39 -9.85 -1.11
N ARG A 37 1.19 -10.33 -2.07
CA ARG A 37 1.53 -11.76 -2.17
C ARG A 37 2.32 -12.24 -0.95
N ALA A 38 3.31 -11.48 -0.50
CA ALA A 38 4.10 -11.82 0.68
C ALA A 38 3.24 -11.88 1.95
N LEU A 39 2.32 -10.92 2.12
CA LEU A 39 1.36 -10.90 3.24
C LEU A 39 0.45 -12.14 3.23
N ILE A 40 -0.10 -12.51 2.07
CA ILE A 40 -0.93 -13.70 1.91
C ILE A 40 -0.13 -14.97 2.23
N ILE A 41 1.09 -15.08 1.70
CA ILE A 41 1.96 -16.24 1.97
C ILE A 41 2.22 -16.38 3.47
N ARG A 42 2.53 -15.28 4.16
CA ARG A 42 2.74 -15.31 5.61
C ARG A 42 1.52 -15.82 6.35
N ALA A 43 0.34 -15.27 6.06
CA ALA A 43 -0.92 -15.69 6.68
C ALA A 43 -1.22 -17.19 6.45
N LEU A 44 -1.06 -17.68 5.21
CA LEU A 44 -1.31 -19.08 4.87
C LEU A 44 -0.24 -20.04 5.42
N SER A 45 0.97 -19.57 5.65
CA SER A 45 2.07 -20.41 6.15
C SER A 45 1.92 -20.79 7.63
N GLY A 46 1.09 -20.06 8.38
CA GLY A 46 1.01 -20.19 9.84
C GLY A 46 2.30 -19.82 10.58
N LYS A 47 3.27 -19.19 9.90
CA LYS A 47 4.55 -18.77 10.47
C LYS A 47 4.61 -17.26 10.54
N GLU A 48 5.06 -16.75 11.68
CA GLU A 48 5.42 -15.35 11.83
C GLU A 48 6.84 -15.11 11.32
N PHE A 49 6.97 -14.22 10.34
CA PHE A 49 8.25 -13.72 9.85
C PHE A 49 8.14 -12.26 9.39
N THR A 50 9.26 -11.54 9.53
CA THR A 50 9.36 -10.15 9.09
C THR A 50 9.38 -10.07 7.57
N ILE A 51 8.57 -9.18 7.00
CA ILE A 51 8.60 -8.84 5.58
C ILE A 51 9.15 -7.41 5.46
N SER A 52 10.36 -7.27 4.92
CA SER A 52 10.98 -5.98 4.63
C SER A 52 10.54 -5.44 3.27
N GLY A 53 10.49 -4.11 3.12
CA GLY A 53 10.16 -3.47 1.84
C GLY A 53 8.70 -3.63 1.42
N LEU A 54 7.78 -3.68 2.40
CA LEU A 54 6.35 -3.54 2.11
C LEU A 54 6.07 -2.17 1.51
N GLY A 55 5.32 -2.15 0.43
CA GLY A 55 4.86 -0.92 -0.20
C GLY A 55 3.85 -0.17 0.68
N THR A 56 3.75 1.13 0.49
CA THR A 56 2.82 2.03 1.18
C THR A 56 1.53 2.27 0.38
N ALA A 57 1.30 1.52 -0.68
CA ALA A 57 0.07 1.61 -1.48
C ALA A 57 -1.17 1.24 -0.65
N ARG A 58 -2.31 1.88 -0.94
CA ARG A 58 -3.59 1.65 -0.24
C ARG A 58 -3.95 0.17 -0.14
N ASP A 59 -3.80 -0.58 -1.24
CA ASP A 59 -4.13 -2.00 -1.26
C ASP A 59 -3.28 -2.83 -0.28
N VAL A 60 -2.03 -2.41 0.00
CA VAL A 60 -1.13 -3.06 0.97
C VAL A 60 -1.57 -2.74 2.39
N THR A 61 -1.99 -1.50 2.67
CA THR A 61 -2.54 -1.13 3.98
C THR A 61 -3.88 -1.82 4.25
N THR A 62 -4.74 -1.92 3.24
CA THR A 62 -6.02 -2.66 3.35
C THR A 62 -5.78 -4.13 3.60
N MET A 63 -4.88 -4.79 2.85
CA MET A 63 -4.54 -6.20 3.05
C MET A 63 -4.04 -6.49 4.48
N GLN A 64 -3.18 -5.63 5.03
CA GLN A 64 -2.71 -5.77 6.42
C GLN A 64 -3.86 -5.67 7.43
N ALA A 65 -4.76 -4.70 7.23
CA ALA A 65 -5.92 -4.52 8.11
C ALA A 65 -6.86 -5.74 8.06
N LEU A 66 -7.14 -6.25 6.85
CA LEU A 66 -7.99 -7.43 6.65
C LEU A 66 -7.40 -8.67 7.33
N LEU A 67 -6.10 -8.93 7.14
CA LEU A 67 -5.45 -10.08 7.76
C LEU A 67 -5.34 -9.97 9.30
N SER A 68 -5.55 -8.78 9.87
CA SER A 68 -5.43 -8.52 11.31
C SER A 68 -6.77 -8.36 12.04
N SER A 69 -7.90 -8.24 11.33
CA SER A 69 -9.19 -7.88 11.93
C SER A 69 -9.83 -9.01 12.74
N GLY A 70 -9.38 -10.26 12.58
CA GLY A 70 -9.90 -11.42 13.31
C GLY A 70 -11.34 -11.80 12.94
N GLU A 71 -11.95 -11.14 11.94
CA GLU A 71 -13.28 -11.46 11.43
C GLU A 71 -13.20 -12.50 10.31
N ASP A 72 -14.15 -13.42 10.26
CA ASP A 72 -14.17 -14.50 9.26
C ASP A 72 -14.53 -14.00 7.84
N VAL A 73 -15.27 -12.90 7.74
CA VAL A 73 -15.68 -12.28 6.48
C VAL A 73 -15.44 -10.79 6.56
N LEU A 74 -14.68 -10.27 5.61
CA LEU A 74 -14.34 -8.86 5.52
C LEU A 74 -14.55 -8.37 4.10
N ASP A 75 -15.12 -7.18 3.98
CA ASP A 75 -15.35 -6.47 2.72
C ASP A 75 -14.53 -5.18 2.70
N ALA A 76 -14.03 -4.79 1.52
CA ALA A 76 -13.00 -3.76 1.35
C ALA A 76 -13.29 -2.79 0.20
#